data_AF-A0AA36DLD8-F1
#
_entry.id   AF-A0AA36DLD8-F1
#
_cell.length_a   1.000
_cell.length_b   1.000
_cell.length_c   1.000
_cell.angle_alpha   90.00
_cell.angle_beta   90.00
_cell.angle_gamma   90.00
#
_symmetry.space_group_name_H-M   'P 1'
#
loop_
_entity.id
_entity.type
_entity.pdbx_description
1 polymer ?
#
loop_
_entity_poly.entity_id
_entity_poly.type
_entity_poly.pdbx_seq_one_letter_code
_entity_poly.pdbx_strand_id
1 'polypeptide(L)'
;MEVAKDVKWQNILPHKGVAEEVMIREQRLRSDIAIGPNARHRLVDHIRERNVMMEVKLEKVAEKMLRNTLLRLIVEHNIADNMLSKNDVLINYKDMNHTNSFGIIRGVQFALFIVQYYGLVLDLLILGLRRVSEIAGASQCPNEFLTFQDIVTETVHLIRLYCRYIGRVWIMFRFSAFEAHDLIQRYLTEHPDPNNENIVGYNNKRCWPRDARMRLMKHDVNLGRAVFWDIKKRLSHLVTTIEWGYAFVSVYGKDNRICRILPNCRTRAEEISHRGRNCRMRSPKNVLHSVS
;
A
#
# COMPACT_ATOMS: atom_id res chain seq x y z
N MET A 1 -32.83 20.32 14.18
CA MET A 1 -33.77 21.42 14.46
C MET A 1 -35.08 21.09 13.76
N GLU A 2 -36.06 20.62 14.53
CA GLU A 2 -37.33 20.00 14.07
C GLU A 2 -38.42 21.01 13.67
N VAL A 3 -38.10 22.30 13.52
CA VAL A 3 -39.09 23.39 13.41
C VAL A 3 -39.73 23.50 12.01
N ALA A 4 -39.26 22.77 11.00
CA ALA A 4 -39.73 22.93 9.61
C ALA A 4 -40.63 21.78 9.08
N LYS A 5 -41.12 20.87 9.94
CA LYS A 5 -42.01 19.78 9.49
C LYS A 5 -43.49 20.20 9.38
N ASP A 6 -43.91 21.26 10.06
CA ASP A 6 -45.33 21.62 10.18
C ASP A 6 -45.79 22.79 9.30
N VAL A 7 -44.94 23.26 8.37
CA VAL A 7 -45.31 24.34 7.44
C VAL A 7 -46.18 23.77 6.32
N LYS A 8 -47.49 24.08 6.33
CA LYS A 8 -48.42 23.79 5.23
C LYS A 8 -48.22 24.78 4.09
N TRP A 9 -47.30 24.47 3.18
CA TRP A 9 -46.93 25.28 2.01
C TRP A 9 -48.08 25.65 1.07
N GLN A 10 -49.18 24.88 1.09
CA GLN A 10 -50.41 25.14 0.34
C GLN A 10 -51.09 26.46 0.73
N ASN A 11 -50.81 26.98 1.92
CA ASN A 11 -51.41 28.22 2.43
C ASN A 11 -50.58 29.48 2.13
N ILE A 12 -49.33 29.33 1.64
CA ILE A 12 -48.37 30.43 1.45
C ILE A 12 -48.23 30.81 -0.04
N LEU A 13 -48.49 29.87 -0.96
CA LEU A 13 -48.35 30.08 -2.40
C LEU A 13 -49.70 29.84 -3.10
N PRO A 14 -50.33 30.87 -3.70
CA PRO A 14 -51.72 30.82 -4.17
C PRO A 14 -51.94 30.09 -5.52
N HIS A 15 -50.88 29.61 -6.18
CA HIS A 15 -50.99 28.89 -7.46
C HIS A 15 -50.59 27.42 -7.31
N LYS A 16 -51.56 26.51 -7.56
CA LYS A 16 -51.39 25.05 -7.42
C LYS A 16 -50.19 24.46 -8.18
N GLY A 17 -49.78 25.06 -9.30
CA GLY A 17 -48.61 24.59 -10.07
C GLY A 17 -47.26 24.99 -9.49
N VAL A 18 -47.16 26.11 -8.78
CA VAL A 18 -45.88 26.64 -8.26
C VAL A 18 -45.45 25.89 -7.00
N ALA A 19 -46.41 25.48 -6.16
CA ALA A 19 -46.13 24.70 -4.96
C ALA A 19 -45.60 23.30 -5.29
N GLU A 20 -46.16 22.62 -6.31
CA GLU A 20 -45.64 21.34 -6.79
C GLU A 20 -44.26 21.50 -7.44
N GLU A 21 -44.03 22.56 -8.22
CA GLU A 21 -42.72 22.81 -8.82
C GLU A 21 -41.64 23.11 -7.76
N VAL A 22 -41.98 23.87 -6.71
CA VAL A 22 -41.08 24.17 -5.59
C VAL A 22 -40.84 22.93 -4.73
N MET A 23 -41.84 22.08 -4.49
CA MET A 23 -41.69 20.81 -3.76
C MET A 23 -40.83 19.81 -4.55
N ILE A 24 -41.00 19.74 -5.88
CA ILE A 24 -40.16 18.91 -6.76
C ILE A 24 -38.74 19.46 -6.80
N ARG A 25 -38.56 20.78 -6.83
CA ARG A 25 -37.24 21.42 -6.74
C ARG A 25 -36.60 21.22 -5.37
N GLU A 26 -37.36 21.24 -4.27
CA GLU A 26 -36.88 20.97 -2.90
C GLU A 26 -36.52 19.48 -2.71
N GLN A 27 -37.31 18.55 -3.26
CA GLN A 27 -36.95 17.13 -3.31
C GLN A 27 -35.69 16.88 -4.14
N ARG A 28 -35.51 17.57 -5.27
CA ARG A 28 -34.27 17.54 -6.08
C ARG A 28 -33.09 18.20 -5.35
N LEU A 29 -33.30 19.32 -4.65
CA LEU A 29 -32.27 20.00 -3.84
C LEU A 29 -31.80 19.08 -2.68
N ARG A 30 -32.68 18.21 -2.12
CA ARG A 30 -32.35 17.25 -1.05
C ARG A 30 -31.60 16.00 -1.52
N SER A 31 -31.74 15.57 -2.78
CA SER A 31 -31.03 14.39 -3.33
C SER A 31 -29.74 14.74 -4.09
N ASP A 32 -29.64 15.94 -4.67
CA ASP A 32 -28.60 16.24 -5.67
C ASP A 32 -27.50 17.23 -5.21
N ILE A 33 -27.64 17.94 -4.08
CA ILE A 33 -26.80 19.13 -3.79
C ILE A 33 -25.66 18.90 -2.81
N ALA A 34 -25.68 17.85 -1.99
CA ALA A 34 -24.60 17.67 -1.02
C ALA A 34 -23.27 17.24 -1.67
N ILE A 35 -23.29 16.59 -2.83
CA ILE A 35 -22.10 16.04 -3.47
C ILE A 35 -22.37 16.05 -4.99
N GLY A 36 -22.00 17.13 -5.68
CA GLY A 36 -22.24 17.29 -7.14
C GLY A 36 -21.75 16.08 -7.96
N PRO A 37 -22.19 15.90 -9.22
CA PRO A 37 -21.97 14.67 -10.00
C PRO A 37 -20.50 14.24 -10.08
N ASN A 38 -19.56 15.19 -10.14
CA ASN A 38 -18.11 14.93 -10.08
C ASN A 38 -17.64 14.45 -8.70
N ALA A 39 -18.20 15.02 -7.64
CA ALA A 39 -17.92 14.58 -6.28
C ALA A 39 -18.60 13.23 -5.99
N ARG A 40 -19.75 12.91 -6.59
CA ARG A 40 -20.41 11.60 -6.52
C ARG A 40 -19.64 10.55 -7.31
N HIS A 41 -19.11 10.88 -8.48
CA HIS A 41 -18.23 10.01 -9.26
C HIS A 41 -16.95 9.74 -8.45
N ARG A 42 -16.30 10.79 -7.90
CA ARG A 42 -15.15 10.64 -7.00
C ARG A 42 -15.48 9.87 -5.73
N LEU A 43 -16.67 10.03 -5.15
CA LEU A 43 -17.12 9.28 -3.97
C LEU A 43 -17.38 7.81 -4.33
N VAL A 44 -18.03 7.54 -5.47
CA VAL A 44 -18.32 6.19 -5.97
C VAL A 44 -17.04 5.48 -6.37
N ASP A 45 -16.09 6.17 -6.99
CA ASP A 45 -14.74 5.68 -7.27
C ASP A 45 -14.02 5.39 -5.95
N HIS A 46 -14.03 6.31 -4.98
CA HIS A 46 -13.45 6.10 -3.65
C HIS A 46 -14.16 5.04 -2.79
N ILE A 47 -15.40 4.67 -3.14
CA ILE A 47 -16.18 3.59 -2.51
C ILE A 47 -15.93 2.24 -3.21
N ARG A 48 -15.60 2.25 -4.51
CA ARG A 48 -15.35 1.05 -5.34
C ARG A 48 -13.87 0.64 -5.37
N GLU A 49 -12.96 1.56 -5.12
CA GLU A 49 -11.54 1.31 -5.03
C GLU A 49 -11.19 0.50 -3.78
N ARG A 50 -10.25 -0.42 -3.94
CA ARG A 50 -9.69 -1.21 -2.85
C ARG A 50 -8.24 -0.84 -2.66
N ASN A 51 -7.91 -0.51 -1.43
CA ASN A 51 -6.53 -0.24 -1.05
C ASN A 51 -5.96 -1.49 -0.40
N VAL A 52 -4.79 -1.93 -0.82
CA VAL A 52 -4.12 -3.10 -0.24
C VAL A 52 -2.79 -2.64 0.32
N MET A 53 -2.59 -2.82 1.62
CA MET A 53 -1.32 -2.58 2.27
C MET A 53 -0.66 -3.92 2.56
N MET A 54 0.54 -4.11 2.01
CA MET A 54 1.32 -5.32 2.18
C MET A 54 2.62 -5.00 2.94
N GLU A 55 2.87 -5.74 4.01
CA GLU A 55 4.13 -5.81 4.76
C GLU A 55 4.76 -7.18 4.50
N VAL A 56 6.00 -7.19 4.04
CA VAL A 56 6.76 -8.41 3.77
C VAL A 56 8.18 -8.30 4.29
N LYS A 57 8.73 -9.42 4.78
CA LYS A 57 10.14 -9.55 5.10
C LYS A 57 10.86 -10.28 3.96
N LEU A 58 11.93 -9.69 3.45
CA LEU A 58 12.84 -10.32 2.50
C LEU A 58 13.76 -11.26 3.29
N GLU A 59 13.74 -12.54 2.94
CA GLU A 59 14.52 -13.54 3.65
C GLU A 59 15.86 -13.82 2.98
N LYS A 60 16.83 -14.18 3.82
CA LYS A 60 18.15 -14.67 3.42
C LYS A 60 18.88 -13.76 2.42
N VAL A 61 18.55 -12.46 2.41
CA VAL A 61 19.14 -11.49 1.48
C VAL A 61 20.66 -11.50 1.60
N ALA A 62 21.19 -11.39 2.82
CA ALA A 62 22.63 -11.39 3.06
C ALA A 62 23.32 -12.74 2.80
N GLU A 63 22.58 -13.84 2.83
CA GLU A 63 23.11 -15.20 2.63
C GLU A 63 23.13 -15.62 1.16
N LYS A 64 22.20 -15.08 0.36
CA LYS A 64 22.02 -15.39 -1.07
C LYS A 64 22.60 -14.33 -2.01
N MET A 65 23.46 -13.45 -1.52
CA MET A 65 24.00 -12.38 -2.35
C MET A 65 24.92 -12.93 -3.46
N LEU A 66 24.45 -12.82 -4.70
CA LEU A 66 25.24 -13.15 -5.89
C LEU A 66 26.48 -12.24 -6.01
N ARG A 67 27.63 -12.88 -6.17
CA ARG A 67 28.96 -12.28 -6.07
C ARG A 67 29.38 -11.58 -7.39
N ASN A 68 30.11 -10.48 -7.22
CA ASN A 68 31.04 -9.79 -8.14
C ASN A 68 30.56 -8.72 -9.14
N THR A 69 29.55 -8.91 -9.99
CA THR A 69 29.37 -7.94 -11.11
C THR A 69 28.71 -6.61 -10.72
N LEU A 70 27.84 -6.61 -9.71
CA LEU A 70 27.03 -5.44 -9.39
C LEU A 70 27.82 -4.35 -8.65
N LEU A 71 28.78 -4.72 -7.79
CA LEU A 71 29.55 -3.74 -7.00
C LEU A 71 30.53 -2.94 -7.88
N ARG A 72 31.03 -3.55 -8.98
CA ARG A 72 31.91 -2.89 -9.94
C ARG A 72 31.22 -1.79 -10.75
N LEU A 73 29.88 -1.72 -10.75
CA LEU A 73 29.12 -0.67 -11.44
C LEU A 73 29.13 0.67 -10.69
N ILE A 74 29.23 0.63 -9.36
CA ILE A 74 29.08 1.81 -8.50
C ILE A 74 30.39 2.27 -7.87
N VAL A 75 31.36 1.37 -7.74
CA VAL A 75 32.61 1.59 -7.02
C VAL A 75 33.76 1.15 -7.92
N GLU A 76 34.91 1.79 -7.76
CA GLU A 76 36.13 1.44 -8.48
C GLU A 76 36.50 -0.05 -8.29
N HIS A 77 37.02 -0.67 -9.35
CA HIS A 77 37.41 -2.08 -9.39
C HIS A 77 38.21 -2.56 -8.17
N ASN A 78 39.25 -1.82 -7.75
CA ASN A 78 40.11 -2.20 -6.61
C ASN A 78 39.35 -2.22 -5.28
N ILE A 79 38.47 -1.24 -5.05
CA ILE A 79 37.68 -1.16 -3.82
C ILE A 79 36.62 -2.26 -3.82
N ALA A 80 35.97 -2.51 -4.97
CA ALA A 80 35.01 -3.58 -5.12
C ALA A 80 35.64 -4.96 -4.83
N ASP A 81 36.81 -5.24 -5.39
CA ASP A 81 37.52 -6.51 -5.17
C ASP A 81 37.96 -6.68 -3.72
N ASN A 82 38.39 -5.61 -3.05
CA ASN A 82 38.67 -5.59 -1.61
C ASN A 82 37.43 -5.86 -0.75
N MET A 83 36.27 -5.32 -1.12
CA MET A 83 35.01 -5.60 -0.41
C MET A 83 34.59 -7.06 -0.57
N LEU A 84 34.85 -7.65 -1.73
CA LEU A 84 34.50 -9.03 -2.05
C LEU A 84 35.42 -10.03 -1.37
N SER A 85 36.74 -9.81 -1.42
CA SER A 85 37.73 -10.67 -0.76
C SER A 85 37.56 -10.69 0.76
N LYS A 86 37.17 -9.56 1.37
CA LYS A 86 36.88 -9.49 2.82
C LYS A 86 35.67 -10.30 3.28
N ASN A 87 34.76 -10.69 2.38
CA ASN A 87 33.66 -11.59 2.73
C ASN A 87 34.07 -13.07 2.64
N ASP A 88 35.14 -13.36 1.89
CA ASP A 88 35.69 -14.69 1.64
C ASP A 88 36.76 -15.04 2.68
N VAL A 89 36.31 -15.22 3.93
CA VAL A 89 37.17 -15.50 5.08
C VAL A 89 36.80 -16.81 5.75
N LEU A 90 37.79 -17.42 6.40
CA LEU A 90 37.60 -18.59 7.25
C LEU A 90 36.91 -18.16 8.55
N ILE A 91 35.70 -18.65 8.78
CA ILE A 91 34.95 -18.43 10.02
C ILE A 91 35.27 -19.59 10.96
N ASN A 92 35.85 -19.25 12.11
CA ASN A 92 36.21 -20.21 13.15
C ASN A 92 35.30 -20.04 14.37
N TYR A 93 34.77 -21.16 14.86
CA TYR A 93 34.07 -21.23 16.13
C TYR A 93 34.50 -22.50 16.88
N LYS A 94 35.28 -22.33 17.95
CA LYS A 94 35.95 -23.44 18.66
C LYS A 94 36.77 -24.28 17.68
N ASP A 95 36.49 -25.58 17.59
CA ASP A 95 37.18 -26.52 16.71
C ASP A 95 36.57 -26.59 15.29
N MET A 96 35.52 -25.82 15.01
CA MET A 96 34.87 -25.78 13.69
C MET A 96 35.40 -24.62 12.85
N ASN A 97 35.88 -24.96 11.66
CA ASN A 97 36.37 -23.99 10.68
C ASN A 97 35.57 -24.14 9.38
N HIS A 98 35.05 -23.05 8.84
CA HIS A 98 34.29 -23.04 7.58
C HIS A 98 34.63 -21.80 6.75
N THR A 99 34.99 -21.98 5.48
CA THR A 99 35.25 -20.86 4.55
C THR A 99 33.94 -20.33 3.98
N ASN A 100 33.65 -19.04 4.22
CA ASN A 100 32.43 -18.42 3.71
C ASN A 100 32.56 -17.99 2.24
N SER A 101 32.09 -18.83 1.32
CA SER A 101 32.20 -18.59 -0.13
C SER A 101 31.00 -17.88 -0.78
N PHE A 102 29.82 -17.87 -0.13
CA PHE A 102 28.55 -17.44 -0.75
C PHE A 102 27.88 -16.21 -0.10
N GLY A 103 27.96 -16.06 1.23
CA GLY A 103 27.22 -15.03 1.96
C GLY A 103 28.05 -13.79 2.28
N ILE A 104 27.38 -12.73 2.72
CA ILE A 104 28.02 -11.54 3.29
C ILE A 104 28.10 -11.65 4.80
N ILE A 105 29.26 -11.28 5.36
CA ILE A 105 29.47 -11.21 6.79
C ILE A 105 28.94 -9.87 7.31
N ARG A 106 27.86 -9.92 8.10
CA ARG A 106 27.21 -8.72 8.65
C ARG A 106 28.08 -7.91 9.63
N GLY A 107 29.13 -8.52 10.17
CA GLY A 107 30.05 -7.89 11.12
C GLY A 107 31.09 -6.96 10.49
N VAL A 108 31.17 -6.92 9.15
CA VAL A 108 32.09 -6.00 8.45
C VAL A 108 31.50 -4.60 8.41
N GLN A 109 32.31 -3.56 8.61
CA GLN A 109 31.85 -2.16 8.71
C GLN A 109 31.04 -1.69 7.48
N PHE A 110 31.44 -2.10 6.28
CA PHE A 110 30.74 -1.75 5.03
C PHE A 110 29.62 -2.75 4.65
N ALA A 111 29.30 -3.74 5.49
CA ALA A 111 28.27 -4.73 5.16
C ALA A 111 26.89 -4.07 4.96
N LEU A 112 26.58 -3.03 5.74
CA LEU A 112 25.34 -2.28 5.59
C LEU A 112 25.23 -1.63 4.20
N PHE A 113 26.32 -1.08 3.68
CA PHE A 113 26.35 -0.50 2.33
C PHE A 113 26.00 -1.56 1.27
N ILE A 114 26.64 -2.73 1.33
CA ILE A 114 26.40 -3.79 0.36
C ILE A 114 24.96 -4.32 0.45
N VAL A 115 24.44 -4.52 1.67
CA VAL A 115 23.06 -4.99 1.88
C VAL A 115 22.04 -3.96 1.37
N GLN A 116 22.27 -2.66 1.58
CA GLN A 116 21.35 -1.63 1.08
C GLN A 116 21.40 -1.50 -0.45
N TYR A 117 22.59 -1.58 -1.04
CA TYR A 117 22.76 -1.56 -2.49
C TYR A 117 22.08 -2.76 -3.16
N TYR A 118 22.25 -3.96 -2.61
CA TYR A 118 21.54 -5.12 -3.13
C TYR A 118 20.04 -5.07 -2.86
N GLY A 119 19.64 -4.49 -1.73
CA GLY A 119 18.25 -4.11 -1.49
C GLY A 119 17.70 -3.24 -2.60
N LEU A 120 18.45 -2.23 -3.08
CA LEU A 120 18.03 -1.39 -4.21
C LEU A 120 17.82 -2.22 -5.49
N VAL A 121 18.70 -3.19 -5.77
CA VAL A 121 18.53 -4.11 -6.92
C VAL A 121 17.25 -4.95 -6.78
N LEU A 122 16.93 -5.42 -5.56
CA LEU A 122 15.66 -6.09 -5.29
C LEU A 122 14.46 -5.16 -5.49
N ASP A 123 14.57 -3.90 -5.10
CA ASP A 123 13.51 -2.90 -5.28
C ASP A 123 13.21 -2.69 -6.77
N LEU A 124 14.24 -2.65 -7.62
CA LEU A 124 14.11 -2.59 -9.08
C LEU A 124 13.33 -3.79 -9.64
N LEU A 125 13.57 -5.00 -9.12
CA LEU A 125 12.86 -6.21 -9.54
C LEU A 125 11.39 -6.21 -9.08
N ILE A 126 11.11 -5.76 -7.86
CA ILE A 126 9.76 -5.73 -7.29
C ILE A 126 8.88 -4.70 -8.01
N LEU A 127 9.40 -3.48 -8.19
CA LEU A 127 8.65 -2.35 -8.73
C LEU A 127 8.67 -2.29 -10.26
N GLY A 128 9.77 -2.71 -10.89
CA GLY A 128 10.03 -2.51 -12.32
C GLY A 128 10.60 -1.12 -12.63
N LEU A 129 11.44 -1.03 -13.67
CA LEU A 129 12.21 0.18 -14.00
C LEU A 129 11.35 1.43 -14.19
N ARG A 130 10.21 1.30 -14.89
CA ARG A 130 9.31 2.42 -15.16
C ARG A 130 8.77 3.02 -13.85
N ARG A 131 8.25 2.17 -12.96
CA ARG A 131 7.65 2.65 -11.71
C ARG A 131 8.69 3.20 -10.74
N VAL A 132 9.90 2.63 -10.72
CA VAL A 132 10.99 3.16 -9.91
C VAL A 132 11.39 4.56 -10.36
N SER A 133 11.50 4.78 -11.67
CA SER A 133 11.81 6.11 -12.22
C SER A 133 10.75 7.15 -11.84
N GLU A 134 9.47 6.79 -11.91
CA GLU A 134 8.36 7.67 -11.50
C GLU A 134 8.40 8.00 -9.98
N ILE A 135 8.79 7.05 -9.13
CA ILE A 135 8.92 7.25 -7.68
C ILE A 135 10.15 8.11 -7.37
N ALA A 136 11.29 7.84 -8.00
CA ALA A 136 12.54 8.56 -7.76
C ALA A 136 12.51 9.99 -8.33
N GLY A 137 11.74 10.24 -9.40
CA GLY A 137 11.75 11.50 -10.12
C GLY A 137 12.93 11.62 -11.08
N ALA A 138 13.04 12.76 -11.75
CA ALA A 138 14.14 13.03 -12.68
C ALA A 138 15.47 13.17 -11.93
N SER A 139 16.59 12.70 -12.51
CA SER A 139 17.91 12.76 -11.85
C SER A 139 18.36 14.17 -11.45
N GLN A 140 17.89 15.19 -12.18
CA GLN A 140 18.17 16.60 -11.87
C GLN A 140 17.33 17.12 -10.70
N CYS A 141 16.10 16.61 -10.55
CA CYS A 141 15.12 17.02 -9.55
C CYS A 141 14.44 15.78 -8.96
N PRO A 142 15.11 15.08 -8.01
CA PRO A 142 14.55 13.89 -7.40
C PRO A 142 13.35 14.24 -6.52
N ASN A 143 12.40 13.31 -6.41
CA ASN A 143 11.24 13.47 -5.56
C ASN A 143 11.59 13.24 -4.08
N GLU A 144 10.87 13.91 -3.19
CA GLU A 144 10.94 13.62 -1.76
C GLU A 144 10.20 12.31 -1.44
N PHE A 145 10.49 11.75 -0.26
CA PHE A 145 9.89 10.49 0.19
C PHE A 145 8.36 10.55 0.18
N LEU A 146 7.73 9.59 -0.52
CA LEU A 146 6.28 9.45 -0.69
C LEU A 146 5.60 10.62 -1.44
N THR A 147 6.36 11.40 -2.20
CA THR A 147 5.85 12.45 -3.07
C THR A 147 6.05 12.09 -4.53
N PHE A 148 5.15 12.60 -5.39
CA PHE A 148 5.25 12.49 -6.84
C PHE A 148 5.24 13.89 -7.44
N GLN A 149 5.76 14.03 -8.66
CA GLN A 149 5.71 15.30 -9.40
C GLN A 149 4.25 15.67 -9.74
N ASP A 150 3.49 14.71 -10.28
CA ASP A 150 2.12 14.94 -10.74
C ASP A 150 1.14 13.89 -10.20
N ILE A 151 -0.10 14.31 -9.98
CA ILE A 151 -1.22 13.42 -9.62
C ILE A 151 -1.44 12.36 -10.72
N VAL A 152 -1.22 12.71 -11.98
CA VAL A 152 -1.36 11.77 -13.10
C VAL A 152 -0.36 10.62 -12.94
N THR A 153 0.92 10.93 -12.70
CA THR A 153 1.97 9.91 -12.48
C THR A 153 1.70 9.04 -11.25
N GLU A 154 1.05 9.59 -10.22
CA GLU A 154 0.62 8.81 -9.07
C GLU A 154 -0.48 7.81 -9.44
N THR A 155 -1.44 8.22 -10.28
CA THR A 155 -2.64 7.43 -10.60
C THR A 155 -2.47 6.37 -11.67
N VAL A 156 -1.46 6.50 -12.55
CA VAL A 156 -1.21 5.59 -13.67
C VAL A 156 -0.91 4.15 -13.22
N HIS A 157 -0.28 3.95 -12.07
CA HIS A 157 0.15 2.63 -11.60
C HIS A 157 -0.57 2.19 -10.32
N LEU A 158 -0.74 0.89 -10.14
CA LEU A 158 -1.39 0.28 -8.98
C LEU A 158 -0.61 0.54 -7.68
N ILE A 159 0.72 0.44 -7.74
CA ILE A 159 1.62 0.70 -6.60
C ILE A 159 1.73 2.20 -6.36
N ARG A 160 1.18 2.68 -5.25
CA ARG A 160 1.18 4.10 -4.86
C ARG A 160 2.33 4.45 -3.97
N LEU A 161 2.56 3.67 -2.92
CA LEU A 161 3.62 3.94 -1.95
C LEU A 161 4.51 2.71 -1.85
N TYR A 162 5.81 2.96 -1.72
CA TYR A 162 6.82 1.95 -1.52
C TYR A 162 7.80 2.42 -0.46
N CYS A 163 8.12 1.54 0.49
CA CYS A 163 9.15 1.80 1.48
C CYS A 163 9.87 0.50 1.79
N ARG A 164 11.20 0.55 1.86
CA ARG A 164 12.02 -0.55 2.37
C ARG A 164 12.84 -0.05 3.55
N TYR A 165 12.82 -0.83 4.63
CA TYR A 165 13.69 -0.66 5.77
C TYR A 165 14.51 -1.92 5.98
N ILE A 166 15.77 -1.87 5.53
CA ILE A 166 16.72 -2.98 5.59
C ILE A 166 16.15 -4.22 4.87
N GLY A 167 15.53 -5.15 5.60
CA GLY A 167 14.95 -6.38 5.07
C GLY A 167 13.41 -6.43 5.14
N ARG A 168 12.73 -5.34 5.49
CA ARG A 168 11.26 -5.24 5.48
C ARG A 168 10.80 -4.28 4.40
N VAL A 169 9.77 -4.67 3.66
CA VAL A 169 9.18 -3.91 2.57
C VAL A 169 7.72 -3.67 2.87
N TRP A 170 7.29 -2.43 2.68
CA TRP A 170 5.90 -2.00 2.73
C TRP A 170 5.48 -1.46 1.37
N ILE A 171 4.39 -1.99 0.85
CA ILE A 171 3.84 -1.60 -0.44
C ILE A 171 2.36 -1.28 -0.26
N MET A 172 1.96 -0.11 -0.74
CA MET A 172 0.56 0.30 -0.80
C MET A 172 0.07 0.25 -2.24
N PHE A 173 -0.98 -0.52 -2.47
CA PHE A 173 -1.65 -0.63 -3.76
C PHE A 173 -3.01 0.06 -3.71
N ARG A 174 -3.40 0.62 -4.84
CA ARG A 174 -4.75 1.13 -5.09
C ARG A 174 -5.29 0.47 -6.35
N PHE A 175 -6.30 -0.38 -6.17
CA PHE A 175 -6.94 -1.13 -7.24
C PHE A 175 -8.30 -0.53 -7.59
N SER A 176 -8.58 -0.43 -8.88
CA SER A 176 -9.96 -0.34 -9.36
C SER A 176 -10.70 -1.67 -9.16
N ALA A 177 -12.03 -1.63 -9.25
CA ALA A 177 -12.84 -2.84 -9.13
C ALA A 177 -12.54 -3.88 -10.23
N PHE A 178 -12.22 -3.41 -11.44
CA PHE A 178 -11.89 -4.27 -12.58
C PHE A 178 -10.53 -4.95 -12.40
N GLU A 179 -9.49 -4.18 -12.07
CA GLU A 179 -8.13 -4.71 -11.86
C GLU A 179 -8.07 -5.70 -10.69
N ALA A 180 -8.81 -5.43 -9.60
CA ALA A 180 -8.91 -6.35 -8.48
C ALA A 180 -9.55 -7.69 -8.91
N HIS A 181 -10.62 -7.64 -9.71
CA HIS A 181 -11.29 -8.85 -10.20
C HIS A 181 -10.39 -9.65 -11.13
N ASP A 182 -9.74 -9.00 -12.10
CA ASP A 182 -8.81 -9.64 -13.04
C ASP A 182 -7.63 -10.30 -12.31
N LEU A 183 -7.02 -9.61 -11.33
CA LEU A 183 -5.93 -10.17 -10.55
C LEU A 183 -6.37 -11.41 -9.73
N ILE A 184 -7.54 -11.35 -9.10
CA ILE A 184 -8.11 -12.50 -8.36
C ILE A 184 -8.38 -13.65 -9.31
N GLN A 185 -8.94 -13.39 -10.49
CA GLN A 185 -9.25 -14.42 -11.47
C GLN A 185 -7.98 -15.14 -11.92
N ARG A 186 -6.91 -14.40 -12.27
CA ARG A 186 -5.61 -14.99 -12.62
C ARG A 186 -5.04 -15.84 -11.49
N TYR A 187 -5.14 -15.36 -10.25
CA TYR A 187 -4.69 -16.12 -9.08
C TYR A 187 -5.47 -17.42 -8.89
N LEU A 188 -6.80 -17.38 -8.97
CA LEU A 188 -7.67 -18.55 -8.81
C LEU A 188 -7.56 -19.55 -9.98
N THR A 189 -7.18 -19.09 -11.17
CA THR A 189 -6.87 -19.99 -12.30
C THR A 189 -5.65 -20.86 -12.00
N GLU A 190 -4.60 -20.31 -11.38
CA GLU A 190 -3.40 -21.08 -11.01
C GLU A 190 -3.54 -21.83 -9.69
N HIS A 191 -4.36 -21.30 -8.77
CA HIS A 191 -4.61 -21.87 -7.45
C HIS A 191 -6.12 -21.97 -7.19
N PRO A 192 -6.81 -22.98 -7.78
CA PRO A 192 -8.24 -23.15 -7.59
C PRO A 192 -8.56 -23.49 -6.13
N ASP A 193 -9.52 -22.77 -5.55
CA ASP A 193 -9.97 -22.96 -4.17
C ASP A 193 -11.48 -23.28 -4.14
N PRO A 194 -11.89 -24.55 -4.34
CA PRO A 194 -13.29 -24.96 -4.30
C PRO A 194 -13.86 -24.94 -2.88
N ASN A 195 -13.02 -25.12 -1.85
CA ASN A 195 -13.43 -25.30 -0.45
C ASN A 195 -13.40 -24.01 0.40
N ASN A 196 -12.98 -22.88 -0.18
CA ASN A 196 -12.75 -21.60 0.53
C ASN A 196 -11.65 -21.70 1.62
N GLU A 197 -10.66 -22.53 1.40
CA GLU A 197 -9.52 -22.74 2.31
C GLU A 197 -8.63 -21.49 2.41
N ASN A 198 -8.69 -20.57 1.45
CA ASN A 198 -7.87 -19.35 1.45
C ASN A 198 -8.07 -18.46 2.69
N ILE A 199 -9.25 -18.55 3.33
CA ILE A 199 -9.58 -17.83 4.58
C ILE A 199 -8.79 -18.42 5.75
N VAL A 200 -8.54 -19.73 5.73
CA VAL A 200 -7.77 -20.44 6.74
C VAL A 200 -6.29 -20.07 6.59
N GLY A 201 -5.64 -19.73 7.69
CA GLY A 201 -4.23 -19.32 7.69
C GLY A 201 -3.97 -17.91 7.12
N TYR A 202 -5.00 -17.07 6.98
CA TYR A 202 -4.79 -15.64 6.69
C TYR A 202 -4.30 -14.91 7.94
N ASN A 203 -3.10 -14.32 7.86
CA ASN A 203 -2.48 -13.64 8.98
C ASN A 203 -3.23 -12.35 9.35
N ASN A 204 -3.64 -12.23 10.62
CA ASN A 204 -4.29 -11.03 11.13
C ASN A 204 -3.67 -10.58 12.46
N LYS A 205 -3.60 -9.27 12.70
CA LYS A 205 -2.96 -8.72 13.90
C LYS A 205 -3.86 -8.96 15.12
N ARG A 206 -3.43 -9.86 16.01
CA ARG A 206 -4.17 -10.24 17.23
C ARG A 206 -4.12 -9.18 18.34
N CYS A 207 -3.28 -8.16 18.22
CA CYS A 207 -3.17 -7.08 19.21
C CYS A 207 -4.36 -6.13 19.24
N TRP A 208 -5.21 -6.11 18.20
CA TRP A 208 -6.38 -5.24 18.13
C TRP A 208 -7.64 -5.92 18.66
N PRO A 209 -8.67 -5.19 19.11
CA PRO A 209 -10.01 -5.75 19.36
C PRO A 209 -10.59 -6.39 18.09
N ARG A 210 -11.50 -7.38 18.21
CA ARG A 210 -12.06 -8.10 17.05
C ARG A 210 -12.71 -7.16 16.03
N ASP A 211 -13.40 -6.14 16.51
CA ASP A 211 -14.09 -5.17 15.66
C ASP A 211 -13.14 -4.23 14.93
N ALA A 212 -11.92 -4.04 15.44
CA ALA A 212 -10.92 -3.15 14.85
C ALA A 212 -9.93 -3.86 13.92
N ARG A 213 -10.07 -5.18 13.74
CA ARG A 213 -9.24 -5.97 12.82
C ARG A 213 -9.89 -5.99 11.43
N MET A 214 -9.08 -6.30 10.43
CA MET A 214 -9.58 -6.65 9.10
C MET A 214 -10.55 -7.84 9.21
N ARG A 215 -11.75 -7.68 8.66
CA ARG A 215 -12.75 -8.75 8.50
C ARG A 215 -12.35 -9.63 7.32
N LEU A 216 -12.44 -10.93 7.51
CA LEU A 216 -12.00 -11.91 6.51
C LEU A 216 -13.15 -12.23 5.55
N MET A 217 -13.40 -11.33 4.60
CA MET A 217 -14.34 -11.55 3.51
C MET A 217 -13.64 -12.32 2.38
N LYS A 218 -14.31 -13.32 1.77
CA LYS A 218 -13.72 -14.17 0.70
C LYS A 218 -13.02 -13.36 -0.39
N HIS A 219 -13.68 -12.31 -0.89
CA HIS A 219 -13.14 -11.46 -1.94
C HIS A 219 -11.86 -10.73 -1.51
N ASP A 220 -11.84 -10.13 -0.30
CA ASP A 220 -10.70 -9.38 0.21
C ASP A 220 -9.52 -10.30 0.57
N VAL A 221 -9.82 -11.49 1.10
CA VAL A 221 -8.82 -12.54 1.36
C VAL A 221 -8.16 -12.97 0.07
N ASN A 222 -8.95 -13.28 -0.96
CA ASN A 222 -8.44 -13.68 -2.27
C ASN A 222 -7.63 -12.55 -2.92
N LEU A 223 -8.07 -11.29 -2.80
CA LEU A 223 -7.29 -10.14 -3.28
C LEU A 223 -5.93 -10.06 -2.58
N GLY A 224 -5.90 -10.18 -1.26
CA GLY A 224 -4.66 -10.12 -0.51
C GLY A 224 -3.68 -11.26 -0.84
N ARG A 225 -4.20 -12.47 -1.06
CA ARG A 225 -3.42 -13.63 -1.52
C ARG A 225 -2.89 -13.42 -2.94
N ALA A 226 -3.73 -12.92 -3.84
CA ALA A 226 -3.37 -12.65 -5.23
C ALA A 226 -2.29 -11.57 -5.34
N VAL A 227 -2.38 -10.48 -4.56
CA VAL A 227 -1.35 -9.43 -4.50
C VAL A 227 -0.01 -9.99 -4.00
N PHE A 228 -0.04 -10.80 -2.95
CA PHE A 228 1.17 -11.43 -2.44
C PHE A 228 1.79 -12.38 -3.47
N TRP A 229 0.96 -13.16 -4.15
CA TRP A 229 1.40 -14.07 -5.20
C TRP A 229 2.01 -13.33 -6.39
N ASP A 230 1.44 -12.20 -6.81
CA ASP A 230 1.97 -11.37 -7.90
C ASP A 230 3.38 -10.85 -7.55
N ILE A 231 3.55 -10.32 -6.33
CA ILE A 231 4.86 -9.84 -5.90
C ILE A 231 5.85 -10.98 -5.69
N LYS A 232 5.40 -12.13 -5.18
CA LYS A 232 6.24 -13.32 -5.03
C LYS A 232 6.78 -13.80 -6.37
N LYS A 233 5.99 -13.74 -7.44
CA LYS A 233 6.42 -14.13 -8.80
C LYS A 233 7.48 -13.21 -9.40
N ARG A 234 7.50 -11.93 -9.02
CA ARG A 234 8.52 -10.97 -9.50
C ARG A 234 9.92 -11.27 -8.97
N LEU A 235 10.03 -12.04 -7.89
CA LEU A 235 11.30 -12.40 -7.27
C LEU A 235 11.66 -13.85 -7.58
N SER A 236 12.85 -14.06 -8.12
CA SER A 236 13.41 -15.40 -8.25
C SER A 236 13.89 -15.93 -6.90
N HIS A 237 13.56 -17.20 -6.61
CA HIS A 237 13.93 -17.91 -5.38
C HIS A 237 15.45 -17.99 -5.14
N LEU A 238 16.24 -17.84 -6.20
CA LEU A 238 17.70 -17.81 -6.16
C LEU A 238 18.24 -16.53 -5.49
N VAL A 239 17.52 -15.43 -5.60
CA VAL A 239 17.95 -14.10 -5.15
C VAL A 239 17.45 -13.83 -3.73
N THR A 240 16.14 -13.98 -3.51
CA THR A 240 15.53 -13.88 -2.18
C THR A 240 14.21 -14.65 -2.16
N THR A 241 13.76 -14.99 -0.95
CA THR A 241 12.47 -15.64 -0.76
C THR A 241 11.56 -14.76 0.09
N ILE A 242 10.29 -14.76 -0.29
CA ILE A 242 9.21 -14.16 0.48
C ILE A 242 8.28 -15.29 0.92
N GLU A 243 8.06 -15.40 2.22
CA GLU A 243 7.17 -16.40 2.82
C GLU A 243 5.90 -15.75 3.37
N TRP A 244 4.77 -16.43 3.20
CA TRP A 244 3.47 -15.93 3.70
C TRP A 244 3.45 -15.84 5.23
N GLY A 245 4.14 -16.76 5.93
CA GLY A 245 4.16 -16.81 7.40
C GLY A 245 4.62 -15.51 8.04
N TYR A 246 5.56 -14.80 7.41
CA TYR A 246 6.08 -13.51 7.88
C TYR A 246 5.47 -12.30 7.17
N ALA A 247 4.59 -12.53 6.19
CA ALA A 247 3.89 -11.50 5.47
C ALA A 247 2.59 -11.13 6.18
N PHE A 248 2.22 -9.86 6.06
CA PHE A 248 0.95 -9.34 6.51
C PHE A 248 0.35 -8.49 5.39
N VAL A 249 -0.82 -8.91 4.91
CA VAL A 249 -1.58 -8.16 3.90
C VAL A 249 -2.87 -7.69 4.54
N SER A 250 -3.20 -6.42 4.35
CA SER A 250 -4.45 -5.84 4.82
C SER A 250 -5.16 -5.16 3.66
N VAL A 251 -6.44 -5.50 3.48
CA VAL A 251 -7.28 -4.94 2.42
C VAL A 251 -8.27 -3.99 3.06
N TYR A 252 -8.32 -2.79 2.51
CA TYR A 252 -9.25 -1.75 2.86
C TYR A 252 -10.25 -1.58 1.71
N GLY A 253 -11.53 -1.70 2.02
CA GLY A 253 -12.61 -1.75 1.03
C GLY A 253 -13.94 -1.32 1.63
N LYS A 254 -15.05 -1.61 0.95
CA LYS A 254 -16.41 -1.27 1.41
C LYS A 254 -16.76 -1.96 2.74
N ASP A 255 -16.41 -3.24 2.83
CA ASP A 255 -16.74 -4.11 3.97
C ASP A 255 -15.69 -3.97 5.09
N ASN A 256 -14.44 -3.73 4.69
CA ASN A 256 -13.31 -3.47 5.57
C ASN A 256 -13.04 -1.97 5.72
N ARG A 257 -13.79 -1.34 6.63
CA ARG A 257 -13.65 0.08 6.96
C ARG A 257 -12.53 0.37 7.96
N ILE A 258 -11.92 -0.65 8.54
CA ILE A 258 -11.17 -0.54 9.79
C ILE A 258 -9.75 -1.06 9.60
N CYS A 259 -8.88 -0.14 9.23
CA CYS A 259 -7.44 -0.23 9.49
C CYS A 259 -7.13 0.83 10.57
N ARG A 260 -6.03 0.71 11.33
CA ARG A 260 -5.63 1.66 12.39
C ARG A 260 -5.70 3.13 11.95
N ILE A 261 -5.55 3.39 10.65
CA ILE A 261 -5.85 4.67 10.00
C ILE A 261 -7.33 4.64 9.59
N LEU A 262 -8.18 5.24 10.42
CA LEU A 262 -9.60 5.39 10.16
C LEU A 262 -9.85 6.78 9.54
N PRO A 263 -10.28 6.86 8.28
CA PRO A 263 -10.69 8.15 7.74
C PRO A 263 -12.02 8.57 8.36
N ASN A 264 -12.11 9.86 8.71
CA ASN A 264 -13.29 10.44 9.36
C ASN A 264 -14.59 10.22 8.58
N CYS A 265 -14.51 10.04 7.25
CA CYS A 265 -15.68 9.80 6.40
C CYS A 265 -16.34 8.42 6.60
N ARG A 266 -15.66 7.47 7.27
CA ARG A 266 -16.19 6.12 7.50
C ARG A 266 -16.45 5.80 8.97
N THR A 267 -16.16 6.74 9.88
CA THR A 267 -16.41 6.63 11.32
C THR A 267 -17.89 6.90 11.62
N ARG A 268 -18.45 6.23 12.64
CA ARG A 268 -19.74 6.64 13.21
C ARG A 268 -19.53 7.94 13.99
N ALA A 269 -20.47 8.87 13.92
CA ALA A 269 -20.34 10.25 14.42
C ALA A 269 -19.96 10.36 15.92
N GLU A 270 -20.12 9.30 16.70
CA GLU A 270 -19.92 9.26 18.16
C GLU A 270 -18.54 8.75 18.61
N GLU A 271 -17.69 8.20 17.73
CA GLU A 271 -16.44 7.51 18.12
C GLU A 271 -15.19 8.41 18.16
N ILE A 272 -15.30 9.71 17.87
CA ILE A 272 -14.18 10.66 17.95
C ILE A 272 -13.97 11.08 19.43
N SER A 273 -13.74 10.10 20.30
CA SER A 273 -13.29 10.35 21.65
C SER A 273 -11.80 10.72 21.60
N HIS A 274 -11.48 11.93 22.06
CA HIS A 274 -10.11 12.42 22.23
C HIS A 274 -9.37 11.61 23.31
N ARG A 275 -8.83 10.44 22.94
CA ARG A 275 -7.82 9.76 23.75
C ARG A 275 -6.45 10.27 23.30
N GLY A 276 -5.63 10.75 24.24
CA GLY A 276 -4.36 11.46 23.99
C GLY A 276 -3.26 10.69 23.23
N ARG A 277 -3.51 9.45 22.80
CA ARG A 277 -2.58 8.63 21.99
C ARG A 277 -2.98 8.53 20.50
N ASN A 278 -4.02 9.24 20.06
CA ASN A 278 -4.48 9.22 18.67
C ASN A 278 -3.84 10.35 17.85
N CYS A 279 -3.20 10.02 16.74
CA CYS A 279 -2.68 11.01 15.80
C CYS A 279 -3.77 11.44 14.81
N ARG A 280 -4.08 12.74 14.75
CA ARG A 280 -5.00 13.29 13.76
C ARG A 280 -4.22 13.67 12.51
N MET A 281 -4.32 12.85 11.47
CA MET A 281 -3.77 13.19 10.16
C MET A 281 -4.61 14.31 9.53
N ARG A 282 -3.95 15.38 9.10
CA ARG A 282 -4.58 16.45 8.32
C ARG A 282 -4.18 16.27 6.87
N SER A 283 -5.13 16.44 5.94
CA SER A 283 -4.77 16.60 4.54
C SER A 283 -3.85 17.82 4.43
N PRO A 284 -2.77 17.77 3.63
CA PRO A 284 -2.08 18.99 3.26
C PRO A 284 -3.13 19.93 2.65
N LYS A 285 -3.36 21.07 3.29
CA LYS A 285 -4.14 22.14 2.65
C LYS A 285 -3.36 22.50 1.41
N ASN A 286 -4.01 22.60 0.24
CA ASN A 286 -3.42 23.30 -0.89
C ASN A 286 -2.92 24.63 -0.35
N VAL A 287 -1.61 24.81 -0.34
CA VAL A 287 -0.95 26.05 0.05
C VAL A 287 -1.20 27.03 -1.09
N LEU A 288 -2.43 27.53 -1.18
CA LEU A 288 -2.68 28.84 -1.76
C LEU A 288 -2.31 29.83 -0.67
N HIS A 289 -1.00 30.03 -0.49
CA HIS A 289 -0.53 31.27 0.11
C HIS A 289 -0.83 32.38 -0.91
N SER A 290 -1.77 33.24 -0.50
CA SER A 290 -1.85 34.64 -0.88
C SER A 290 -0.49 35.19 -1.32
N VAL A 291 -0.32 35.41 -2.61
CA VAL A 291 0.56 36.46 -3.08
C VAL A 291 -0.31 37.71 -3.11
N SER A 292 0.00 38.58 -2.16
CA SER A 292 -0.40 39.99 -2.10
C SER A 292 -0.21 40.71 -3.41
#